data_AF-A0A1A2UNS1-F1
#
_entry.id   AF-A0A1A2UNS1-F1
#
_cell.length_a   1.000
_cell.length_b   1.000
_cell.length_c   1.000
_cell.angle_alpha   90.00
_cell.angle_beta   90.00
_cell.angle_gamma   90.00
#
_symmetry.space_group_name_H-M   'P 1'
#
loop_
_entity.id
_entity.type
_entity.pdbx_description
1 polymer ?
#
loop_
_entity_poly.entity_id
_entity_poly.type
_entity_poly.pdbx_seq_one_letter_code
_entity_poly.pdbx_strand_id
1 'polypeptide(L)'
;MSGADDLAEAERDPQDLAEAAVRARQKAQEAREAAQAAQRSAAESVAESAASHDRTATSYEEAAEHNERRRDEYREHAAAHRQFAEEDRAMAQQLRRMAEDDSTGPFAPAVGR
;
A
#
# COMPACT_ATOMS: atom_id res chain seq x y z
N MET A 1 45.25 -15.01 11.71
CA MET A 1 43.86 -14.65 12.08
C MET A 1 42.94 -15.33 11.08
N SER A 2 42.82 -16.67 10.95
CA SER A 2 42.70 -17.82 11.86
C SER A 2 41.31 -18.00 12.49
N GLY A 3 40.33 -18.32 11.65
CA GLY A 3 39.61 -19.61 11.74
C GLY A 3 38.60 -19.82 12.86
N ALA A 4 38.35 -18.82 13.71
CA ALA A 4 37.37 -18.92 14.79
C ALA A 4 35.95 -18.53 14.37
N ASP A 5 35.79 -17.66 13.36
CA ASP A 5 34.48 -17.18 12.92
C ASP A 5 33.81 -18.15 11.91
N ASP A 6 34.58 -18.95 11.17
CA ASP A 6 34.05 -19.96 10.22
C ASP A 6 33.58 -21.26 10.91
N LEU A 7 33.95 -21.49 12.17
CA LEU A 7 33.54 -22.68 12.94
C LEU A 7 32.25 -22.45 13.74
N ALA A 8 31.80 -21.21 13.91
CA ALA A 8 30.58 -20.89 14.64
C ALA A 8 29.29 -21.25 13.87
N GLU A 9 29.39 -21.42 12.55
CA GLU A 9 28.27 -21.85 11.70
C GLU A 9 28.15 -23.38 11.59
N ALA A 10 29.13 -24.16 12.09
CA ALA A 10 29.21 -25.61 11.85
C ALA A 10 28.63 -26.51 12.97
N GLU A 11 28.20 -25.95 14.10
CA GLU A 11 27.66 -26.72 15.25
C GLU A 11 26.38 -26.12 15.85
N ARG A 12 25.47 -25.62 15.01
CA ARG A 12 24.09 -25.43 15.50
C ARG A 12 23.38 -26.78 15.54
N ASP A 13 22.83 -27.13 16.70
CA ASP A 13 21.95 -28.29 16.85
C ASP A 13 20.86 -28.19 15.78
N PRO A 14 20.62 -29.25 14.97
CA PRO A 14 19.50 -29.29 14.03
C PRO A 14 18.16 -28.87 14.66
N GLN A 15 17.97 -29.08 15.97
CA GLN A 15 16.81 -28.61 16.72
C GLN A 15 16.77 -27.08 16.85
N ASP A 16 17.90 -26.44 17.18
CA ASP A 16 18.02 -24.98 17.25
C ASP A 16 17.77 -24.32 15.88
N LEU A 17 18.26 -24.93 14.80
CA LEU A 17 17.99 -24.49 13.43
C LEU A 17 16.50 -24.61 13.07
N ALA A 18 15.87 -25.71 13.45
CA ALA A 18 14.44 -25.92 13.22
C ALA A 18 13.59 -24.90 14.00
N GLU A 19 13.91 -24.65 15.27
CA GLU A 19 13.23 -23.61 16.07
C GLU A 19 13.42 -22.22 15.48
N ALA A 20 14.64 -21.87 15.07
CA ALA A 20 14.94 -20.60 14.42
C ALA A 20 14.13 -20.41 13.13
N ALA A 21 14.02 -21.46 12.31
CA ALA A 21 13.21 -21.44 11.09
C ALA A 21 11.71 -21.25 11.38
N VAL A 22 11.17 -21.90 12.42
CA VAL A 22 9.77 -21.71 12.84
C VAL A 22 9.54 -20.27 13.30
N ARG A 23 10.41 -19.72 14.15
CA ARG A 23 10.30 -18.33 14.63
C ARG A 23 10.45 -17.33 13.48
N ALA A 24 11.35 -17.58 12.55
CA ALA A 24 11.52 -16.74 11.35
C ALA A 24 10.26 -16.76 10.48
N ARG A 25 9.63 -17.92 10.29
CA ARG A 25 8.37 -18.05 9.55
C ARG A 25 7.22 -17.31 10.23
N GLN A 26 7.10 -17.42 11.55
CA GLN A 26 6.08 -16.69 12.32
C GLN A 26 6.25 -15.18 12.16
N LYS A 27 7.47 -14.67 12.36
CA LYS A 27 7.78 -13.24 12.16
C LYS A 27 7.50 -12.76 10.74
N ALA A 28 7.83 -13.57 9.73
CA ALA A 28 7.56 -13.23 8.33
C ALA A 28 6.05 -13.13 8.06
N GLN A 29 5.25 -14.03 8.65
CA GLN A 29 3.79 -13.99 8.53
C GLN A 29 3.20 -12.75 9.22
N GLU A 30 3.64 -12.45 10.45
CA GLU A 30 3.21 -11.24 11.18
C GLU A 30 3.56 -9.96 10.41
N ALA A 31 4.78 -9.88 9.86
CA ALA A 31 5.22 -8.72 9.07
C ALA A 31 4.38 -8.55 7.79
N ARG A 32 4.01 -9.65 7.13
CA ARG A 32 3.14 -9.66 5.95
C ARG A 32 1.73 -9.17 6.29
N GLU A 33 1.14 -9.66 7.38
CA GLU A 33 -0.19 -9.22 7.82
C GLU A 33 -0.19 -7.73 8.19
N ALA A 34 0.85 -7.26 8.88
CA ALA A 34 1.03 -5.85 9.20
C ALA A 34 1.17 -4.98 7.94
N ALA A 35 1.96 -5.43 6.95
CA ALA A 35 2.13 -4.73 5.68
C ALA A 35 0.81 -4.62 4.91
N GLN A 36 0.03 -5.70 4.83
CA GLN A 36 -1.29 -5.68 4.19
C GLN A 36 -2.27 -4.74 4.90
N ALA A 37 -2.27 -4.73 6.23
CA ALA A 37 -3.11 -3.80 7.00
C ALA A 37 -2.71 -2.34 6.72
N ALA A 38 -1.41 -2.04 6.68
CA ALA A 38 -0.91 -0.72 6.36
C ALA A 38 -1.28 -0.30 4.92
N GLN A 39 -1.16 -1.19 3.94
CA GLN A 39 -1.56 -0.93 2.56
C GLN A 39 -3.07 -0.65 2.43
N ARG A 40 -3.92 -1.40 3.12
CA ARG A 40 -5.38 -1.15 3.15
C ARG A 40 -5.69 0.22 3.74
N SER A 41 -5.09 0.55 4.88
CA SER A 41 -5.27 1.87 5.52
C SER A 41 -4.78 3.02 4.63
N ALA A 42 -3.63 2.85 3.96
CA ALA A 42 -3.15 3.83 3.00
C ALA A 42 -4.12 3.99 1.81
N ALA A 43 -4.69 2.90 1.30
CA ALA A 43 -5.66 2.96 0.22
C ALA A 43 -6.95 3.71 0.61
N GLU A 44 -7.41 3.56 1.85
CA GLU A 44 -8.54 4.32 2.39
C GLU A 44 -8.22 5.81 2.48
N SER A 45 -7.07 6.16 3.05
CA SER A 45 -6.65 7.56 3.19
C SER A 45 -6.50 8.26 1.83
N VAL A 46 -5.91 7.60 0.84
CA VAL A 46 -5.79 8.16 -0.51
C VAL A 46 -7.15 8.26 -1.21
N ALA A 47 -8.06 7.30 -0.98
CA ALA A 47 -9.43 7.41 -1.51
C ALA A 47 -10.21 8.60 -0.91
N GLU A 48 -10.00 8.90 0.38
CA GLU A 48 -10.55 10.09 1.02
C GLU A 48 -9.96 11.39 0.44
N SER A 49 -8.65 11.39 0.13
CA SER A 49 -7.98 12.49 -0.57
C SER A 49 -8.61 12.74 -1.95
N ALA A 50 -8.84 11.69 -2.74
CA ALA A 50 -9.53 11.81 -4.02
C ALA A 50 -10.92 12.44 -3.89
N ALA A 51 -11.70 11.99 -2.90
CA ALA A 51 -13.03 12.54 -2.63
C ALA A 51 -12.97 14.02 -2.18
N SER A 52 -11.90 14.40 -1.47
CA SER A 52 -11.65 15.80 -1.11
C SER A 52 -11.36 16.65 -2.36
N HIS A 53 -10.49 16.18 -3.24
CA HIS A 53 -10.19 16.85 -4.50
C HIS A 53 -11.42 17.00 -5.40
N ASP A 54 -12.29 15.99 -5.49
CA ASP A 54 -13.56 16.11 -6.21
C ASP A 54 -14.45 17.24 -5.65
N ARG A 55 -14.58 17.32 -4.32
CA ARG A 55 -15.38 18.37 -3.67
C ARG A 55 -14.79 19.74 -3.97
N THR A 56 -13.46 19.88 -3.87
CA THR A 56 -12.77 21.13 -4.19
C THR A 56 -12.94 21.52 -5.65
N ALA A 57 -12.85 20.56 -6.58
CA ALA A 57 -13.11 20.80 -8.00
C ALA A 57 -14.53 21.32 -8.24
N THR A 58 -15.54 20.70 -7.62
CA THR A 58 -16.93 21.16 -7.69
C THR A 58 -17.10 22.57 -7.12
N SER A 59 -16.47 22.91 -6.00
CA SER A 59 -16.53 24.28 -5.47
C SER A 59 -15.90 25.31 -6.42
N TYR A 60 -14.84 24.95 -7.15
CA TYR A 60 -14.27 25.82 -8.18
C TYR A 60 -15.17 25.94 -9.41
N GLU A 61 -15.82 24.85 -9.85
CA GLU A 61 -16.82 24.87 -10.92
C GLU A 61 -17.97 25.82 -10.58
N GLU A 62 -18.53 25.71 -9.37
CA GLU A 62 -19.57 26.61 -8.86
C GLU A 62 -19.09 28.08 -8.81
N ALA A 63 -17.86 28.33 -8.33
CA ALA A 63 -17.29 29.67 -8.32
C ALA A 63 -17.12 30.26 -9.74
N ALA A 64 -16.80 29.42 -10.72
CA ALA A 64 -16.68 29.80 -12.13
C ALA A 64 -18.03 30.22 -12.73
N GLU A 65 -19.14 29.65 -12.26
CA GLU A 65 -20.50 30.03 -12.70
C GLU A 65 -20.89 31.43 -12.21
N HIS A 66 -20.38 31.84 -11.04
CA HIS A 66 -20.73 33.12 -10.42
C HIS A 66 -19.73 34.25 -10.66
N ASN A 67 -18.56 33.97 -11.25
CA ASN A 67 -17.51 34.96 -11.45
C ASN A 67 -16.97 34.99 -12.88
N GLU A 68 -17.62 35.76 -13.76
CA GLU A 68 -17.22 35.87 -15.17
C GLU A 68 -15.77 36.32 -15.35
N ARG A 69 -15.27 37.22 -14.50
CA ARG A 69 -13.91 37.77 -14.63
C ARG A 69 -12.82 36.73 -14.37
N ARG A 70 -13.07 35.77 -13.49
CA ARG A 70 -12.11 34.72 -13.08
C ARG A 70 -12.57 33.32 -13.48
N ARG A 71 -13.57 33.22 -14.37
CA ARG A 71 -14.19 31.96 -14.76
C ARG A 71 -13.18 30.94 -15.26
N ASP A 72 -12.27 31.37 -16.13
CA ASP A 72 -11.30 30.48 -16.75
C ASP A 72 -10.25 30.00 -15.73
N GLU A 73 -9.76 30.89 -14.85
CA GLU A 73 -8.86 30.54 -13.74
C GLU A 73 -9.50 29.50 -12.80
N TYR A 74 -10.78 29.68 -12.45
CA TYR A 74 -11.49 28.70 -11.61
C TYR A 74 -11.70 27.36 -12.32
N ARG A 75 -11.95 27.36 -13.64
CA ARG A 75 -12.04 26.12 -14.42
C ARG A 75 -10.71 25.39 -14.48
N GLU A 76 -9.60 26.11 -14.61
CA GLU A 76 -8.25 25.52 -14.55
C GLU A 76 -7.99 24.87 -13.20
N HIS A 77 -8.34 25.52 -12.09
CA HIS A 77 -8.23 24.94 -10.75
C HIS A 77 -9.12 23.70 -10.58
N ALA A 78 -10.37 23.74 -11.06
CA ALA A 78 -11.24 22.58 -11.02
C ALA A 78 -10.63 21.40 -11.78
N ALA A 79 -10.13 21.63 -12.99
CA ALA A 79 -9.49 20.60 -13.81
C ALA A 79 -8.26 19.99 -13.11
N ALA A 80 -7.42 20.80 -12.49
CA ALA A 80 -6.26 20.32 -11.74
C ALA A 80 -6.68 19.41 -10.57
N HIS A 81 -7.72 19.80 -9.82
CA HIS A 81 -8.24 18.95 -8.74
C HIS A 81 -8.88 17.66 -9.24
N ARG A 82 -9.57 17.67 -10.40
CA ARG A 82 -10.05 16.42 -11.03
C ARG A 82 -8.91 15.48 -11.37
N GLN A 83 -7.81 16.02 -11.92
CA GLN A 83 -6.62 15.22 -12.21
C GLN A 83 -6.04 14.59 -10.93
N PHE A 84 -5.88 15.36 -9.85
CA PHE A 84 -5.41 14.80 -8.58
C PHE A 84 -6.34 13.72 -8.03
N ALA A 85 -7.65 13.91 -8.14
CA ALA A 85 -8.61 12.88 -7.75
C ALA A 85 -8.47 11.58 -8.57
N GLU A 86 -8.16 11.68 -9.86
CA GLU A 86 -7.90 10.51 -10.71
C GLU A 86 -6.60 9.79 -10.33
N GLU A 87 -5.53 10.55 -10.10
CA GLU A 87 -4.24 10.03 -9.64
C GLU A 87 -4.37 9.31 -8.28
N ASP A 88 -5.05 9.92 -7.32
CA ASP A 88 -5.32 9.34 -6.01
C ASP A 88 -6.17 8.06 -6.14
N ARG A 89 -7.22 8.03 -6.98
CA ARG A 89 -8.00 6.81 -7.21
C ARG A 89 -7.14 5.69 -7.78
N ALA A 90 -6.26 5.99 -8.73
CA ALA A 90 -5.36 5.01 -9.31
C ALA A 90 -4.39 4.45 -8.26
N MET A 91 -3.83 5.31 -7.41
CA MET A 91 -2.94 4.92 -6.32
C MET A 91 -3.68 4.07 -5.27
N ALA A 92 -4.88 4.47 -4.86
CA ALA A 92 -5.70 3.71 -3.92
C ALA A 92 -6.02 2.30 -4.46
N GLN A 93 -6.32 2.17 -5.76
CA GLN A 93 -6.52 0.86 -6.39
C GLN A 93 -5.24 0.03 -6.41
N GLN A 94 -4.08 0.64 -6.66
CA GLN A 94 -2.79 -0.06 -6.62
C GLN A 94 -2.50 -0.59 -5.21
N LEU A 95 -2.73 0.22 -4.18
CA LEU A 95 -2.52 -0.19 -2.78
C LEU A 95 -3.45 -1.34 -2.37
N ARG A 96 -4.71 -1.34 -2.83
CA ARG A 96 -5.63 -2.47 -2.63
C ARG A 96 -5.12 -3.75 -3.28
N ARG A 97 -4.66 -3.66 -4.54
CA ARG A 97 -4.06 -4.80 -5.25
C ARG A 97 -2.84 -5.34 -4.50
N MET A 98 -1.96 -4.47 -3.99
CA MET A 98 -0.80 -4.92 -3.20
C MET A 98 -1.24 -5.67 -1.94
N ALA A 99 -2.27 -5.19 -1.24
CA ALA A 99 -2.79 -5.85 -0.05
C ALA A 99 -3.46 -7.20 -0.33
N GLU A 100 -3.98 -7.38 -1.55
CA GLU A 100 -4.66 -8.58 -2.02
C GLU A 100 -3.68 -9.60 -2.66
N ASP A 101 -2.74 -9.15 -3.49
CA ASP A 101 -1.76 -10.00 -4.17
C ASP A 101 -0.79 -10.62 -3.18
N ASP A 102 -0.42 -9.87 -2.13
CA ASP A 102 0.30 -10.42 -1.00
C ASP A 102 -0.51 -11.48 -0.24
N SER A 103 -1.73 -11.87 -0.62
CA SER A 103 -2.41 -13.06 -0.07
C SER A 103 -2.06 -14.36 -0.84
N THR A 104 -1.55 -14.27 -2.08
CA THR A 104 -1.32 -15.40 -3.00
C THR A 104 0.14 -15.86 -3.10
N GLY A 105 0.93 -15.70 -2.03
CA GLY A 105 2.26 -16.30 -1.93
C GLY A 105 2.25 -17.85 -2.07
N PRO A 106 3.39 -18.48 -2.44
CA PRO A 106 3.51 -19.86 -2.97
C PRO A 106 3.14 -21.02 -2.03
N PHE A 107 2.48 -20.74 -0.91
CA PHE A 107 2.02 -21.73 0.08
C PHE A 107 0.50 -21.72 0.28
N ALA A 108 -0.27 -21.46 -0.78
CA ALA A 108 -1.68 -21.84 -0.77
C ALA A 108 -1.78 -23.37 -0.63
N PRO A 109 -2.41 -23.92 0.42
CA PRO A 109 -2.61 -25.36 0.50
C PRO A 109 -3.47 -25.78 -0.70
N ALA A 110 -2.96 -26.72 -1.49
CA ALA A 110 -3.72 -27.33 -2.56
C ALA A 110 -4.99 -27.95 -1.96
N VAL A 111 -6.13 -27.29 -2.16
CA VAL A 111 -7.42 -27.85 -1.81
C VAL A 111 -7.70 -28.93 -2.84
N GLY A 112 -7.43 -30.18 -2.45
CA GLY A 112 -7.66 -31.37 -3.26
C GLY A 112 -9.14 -31.48 -3.64
N ARG A 113 -9.38 -31.89 -4.88
CA ARG A 113 -10.67 -32.35 -5.38
C ARG A 113 -11.01 -33.73 -4.85
#